data_AF-A0A538FQ62-F1
#
_entry.id   AF-A0A538FQ62-F1
#
_cell.length_a   1.000
_cell.length_b   1.000
_cell.length_c   1.000
_cell.angle_alpha   90.00
_cell.angle_beta   90.00
_cell.angle_gamma   90.00
#
_symmetry.space_group_name_H-M   'P 1'
#
loop_
_entity.id
_entity.type
_entity.pdbx_description
1 polymer ?
#
loop_
_entity_poly.entity_id
_entity_poly.type
_entity_poly.pdbx_seq_one_letter_code
_entity_poly.pdbx_strand_id
1 'polypeptide(L)'
;MRAKGFTGIVAVGLLLMGSSAAAAPRVAVRVVPLFAPQRFAARGAVGSMVPASGSTVSRATALASLTRGQLENALLGGKPTGKPLIKLGGPQAPVTVYVALPPPGKHHNLDRYPIAVVGDGYHGLLLSSSTHVPGLVSIADVAPTVRSLERGEKPILTSRPAGNAPAQLDTMNARLNAAHFARKKSTRVLIGLVFGFAALAWLLRGALFARASLLAIPTMVLASTIASALHIEHGVPWWSGAIALALTPPLALATRTPRALALTLAGLLATYAVFLGVSPATVSLAALGPHPEGGGRFFGLTNQVETLLLGPTLALGALVALPLLAVVALASLVLVGWSRLGADGGGLIVYAAGFATLALLGLRGRVTVTRAVLAAAGVIAVGLALVGIDALTGGSSHVTHAVGGGPGRLFSDLGHRLHLSWRGIVNKTDHLEITVVSLVTLAVLAPLRPRSRTLDALLVALAVSLAVNDSGFDILRFGALVAIAVYTWSRISPVRD
;
A
#
# COMPACT_ATOMS: atom_id res chain seq x y z
N MET A 1 56.60 32.83 47.54
CA MET A 1 55.16 33.05 47.21
C MET A 1 54.68 31.86 46.39
N ARG A 2 54.43 30.73 47.06
CA ARG A 2 53.10 30.11 47.32
C ARG A 2 52.31 29.73 46.06
N ALA A 3 52.56 28.48 45.65
CA ALA A 3 51.74 27.61 44.80
C ALA A 3 50.27 27.52 45.29
N LYS A 4 49.46 28.53 44.97
CA LYS A 4 48.01 28.55 45.26
C LYS A 4 47.12 28.67 44.01
N GLY A 5 47.70 28.90 42.83
CA GLY A 5 46.93 29.11 41.59
C GLY A 5 46.60 27.84 40.80
N PHE A 6 47.43 26.80 40.88
CA PHE A 6 47.31 25.63 39.99
C PHE A 6 46.38 24.54 40.53
N THR A 7 46.20 24.44 41.85
CA THR A 7 45.28 23.47 42.47
C THR A 7 43.81 23.87 42.33
N GLY A 8 43.51 25.17 42.19
CA GLY A 8 42.13 25.65 42.00
C GLY A 8 41.54 25.31 40.63
N ILE A 9 42.34 25.38 39.56
CA ILE A 9 41.87 25.11 38.19
C ILE A 9 41.68 23.60 37.97
N VAL A 10 42.53 22.76 38.55
CA VAL A 10 42.40 21.30 38.48
C VAL A 10 41.20 20.81 39.31
N ALA A 11 40.91 21.44 40.47
CA ALA A 11 39.73 21.11 41.27
C ALA A 11 38.41 21.50 40.58
N VAL A 12 38.36 22.66 39.90
CA VAL A 12 37.18 23.08 39.11
C VAL A 12 37.01 22.21 37.85
N GLY A 13 38.11 21.80 37.21
CA GLY A 13 38.10 20.86 36.09
C GLY A 13 37.58 19.47 36.49
N LEU A 14 37.98 18.95 37.66
CA LEU A 14 37.49 17.66 38.17
C LEU A 14 36.05 17.73 38.71
N LEU A 15 35.61 18.87 39.26
CA LEU A 15 34.21 19.08 39.65
C LEU A 15 33.26 19.24 38.45
N LEU A 16 33.75 19.75 37.31
CA LEU A 16 32.98 19.83 36.05
C LEU A 16 33.00 18.52 35.24
N MET A 17 33.95 17.61 35.49
CA MET A 17 33.93 16.26 34.92
C MET A 17 33.11 15.26 35.74
N GLY A 18 32.75 15.61 36.97
CA GLY A 18 31.98 14.78 37.89
C GLY A 18 30.49 15.12 37.91
N SER A 19 29.78 15.11 36.77
CA SER A 19 28.30 14.96 36.71
C SER A 19 27.74 15.05 35.29
N SER A 20 28.27 14.27 34.35
CA SER A 20 27.39 13.72 33.31
C SER A 20 26.62 12.56 33.94
N ALA A 21 25.73 12.86 34.90
CA ALA A 21 24.72 11.91 35.32
C ALA A 21 23.89 11.62 34.06
N ALA A 22 24.12 10.45 33.46
CA ALA A 22 23.34 10.02 32.31
C ALA A 22 21.87 10.16 32.70
N ALA A 23 21.16 11.08 32.05
CA ALA A 23 19.78 11.39 32.39
C ALA A 23 19.00 10.07 32.41
N ALA A 24 18.21 9.85 33.47
CA ALA A 24 17.47 8.61 33.61
C ALA A 24 16.62 8.38 32.35
N PRO A 25 16.60 7.16 31.78
CA PRO A 25 15.87 6.90 30.56
C PRO A 25 14.38 7.22 30.76
N ARG A 26 13.83 8.06 29.89
CA ARG A 26 12.42 8.47 29.96
C ARG A 26 11.47 7.36 29.50
N VAL A 27 11.99 6.42 28.70
CA VAL A 27 11.23 5.32 28.10
C VAL A 27 11.99 4.00 28.28
N ALA A 28 11.28 2.94 28.65
CA ALA A 28 11.80 1.57 28.69
C ALA A 28 11.04 0.67 27.72
N VAL A 29 11.74 -0.22 27.02
CA VAL A 29 11.12 -1.25 26.15
C VAL A 29 11.38 -2.63 26.73
N ARG A 30 10.31 -3.35 27.06
CA ARG A 30 10.37 -4.68 27.67
C ARG A 30 9.77 -5.73 26.76
N VAL A 31 10.61 -6.68 26.35
CA VAL A 31 10.13 -7.91 25.70
C VAL A 31 9.63 -8.84 26.79
N VAL A 32 8.35 -9.18 26.75
CA VAL A 32 7.68 -10.01 27.75
C VAL A 32 7.07 -11.26 27.10
N PRO A 33 6.74 -12.30 27.88
CA PRO A 33 5.90 -13.39 27.39
C PRO A 33 4.57 -12.89 26.83
N LEU A 34 3.93 -13.69 25.98
CA LEU A 34 2.61 -13.38 25.44
C LEU A 34 1.64 -13.00 26.58
N PHE A 35 0.88 -11.93 26.39
CA PHE A 35 -0.02 -11.40 27.42
C PHE A 35 -1.38 -11.03 26.83
N ALA A 36 -2.42 -11.16 27.65
CA ALA A 36 -3.75 -10.69 27.31
C ALA A 36 -3.80 -9.14 27.36
N PRO A 37 -4.32 -8.44 26.34
CA PRO A 37 -4.41 -6.97 26.34
C PRO A 37 -5.08 -6.38 27.58
N GLN A 38 -6.05 -7.10 28.17
CA GLN A 38 -6.76 -6.74 29.39
C GLN A 38 -5.81 -6.41 30.55
N ARG A 39 -4.64 -7.06 30.61
CA ARG A 39 -3.61 -6.83 31.64
C ARG A 39 -3.15 -5.37 31.70
N PHE A 40 -3.11 -4.68 30.57
CA PHE A 40 -2.59 -3.31 30.47
C PHE A 40 -3.66 -2.28 30.10
N ALA A 41 -4.84 -2.71 29.62
CA ALA A 41 -5.90 -1.82 29.15
C ALA A 41 -6.38 -0.79 30.20
N ALA A 42 -6.37 -1.13 31.49
CA ALA A 42 -6.79 -0.22 32.56
C ALA A 42 -5.76 0.89 32.87
N ARG A 43 -4.50 0.72 32.45
CA ARG A 43 -3.36 1.55 32.86
C ARG A 43 -2.52 2.07 31.71
N GLY A 44 -2.96 1.82 30.48
CA GLY A 44 -2.17 2.05 29.28
C GLY A 44 -3.03 2.00 28.01
N ALA A 45 -2.39 2.23 26.87
CA ALA A 45 -2.95 1.95 25.56
C ALA A 45 -2.47 0.58 25.07
N VAL A 46 -3.36 -0.18 24.41
CA VAL A 46 -3.09 -1.53 23.91
C VAL A 46 -3.24 -1.62 22.39
N GLY A 47 -2.53 -2.56 21.78
CA GLY A 47 -2.54 -2.80 20.35
C GLY A 47 -2.15 -4.23 19.96
N SER A 48 -2.33 -4.52 18.68
CA SER A 48 -1.96 -5.74 17.97
C SER A 48 -0.81 -5.41 17.02
N MET A 49 0.35 -6.02 17.24
CA MET A 49 1.59 -5.69 16.55
C MET A 49 1.89 -6.70 15.43
N VAL A 50 2.22 -6.19 14.26
CA VAL A 50 2.74 -6.97 13.13
C VAL A 50 4.27 -7.05 13.25
N PRO A 51 4.85 -8.26 13.39
CA PRO A 51 6.24 -8.42 13.82
C PRO A 51 7.27 -8.43 12.68
N ALA A 52 6.85 -8.54 11.42
CA ALA A 52 7.74 -8.62 10.26
C ALA A 52 7.00 -8.31 8.95
N SER A 53 7.75 -8.23 7.84
CA SER A 53 7.23 -8.12 6.48
C SER A 53 7.44 -9.41 5.69
N GLY A 54 6.45 -9.83 4.89
CA GLY A 54 6.47 -11.04 4.08
C GLY A 54 5.79 -12.23 4.75
N SER A 55 5.97 -13.43 4.18
CA SER A 55 5.18 -14.63 4.57
C SER A 55 5.68 -15.35 5.82
N THR A 56 6.89 -15.04 6.30
CA THR A 56 7.49 -15.74 7.45
C THR A 56 8.18 -14.80 8.41
N VAL A 57 8.19 -15.16 9.69
CA VAL A 57 8.82 -14.38 10.76
C VAL A 57 9.59 -15.30 11.70
N SER A 58 10.66 -14.77 12.31
CA SER A 58 11.34 -15.40 13.44
C SER A 58 11.47 -14.42 14.60
N ARG A 59 11.66 -14.93 15.82
CA ARG A 59 11.97 -14.07 16.97
C ARG A 59 13.18 -13.17 16.73
N ALA A 60 14.22 -13.69 16.07
CA ALA A 60 15.45 -12.96 15.79
C ALA A 60 15.23 -11.80 14.80
N THR A 61 14.45 -12.02 13.74
CA THR A 61 14.10 -10.96 12.78
C THR A 61 13.19 -9.92 13.40
N ALA A 62 12.18 -10.33 14.19
CA ALA A 62 11.31 -9.42 14.90
C ALA A 62 12.08 -8.54 15.92
N LEU A 63 13.03 -9.13 16.66
CA LEU A 63 13.91 -8.40 17.57
C LEU A 63 14.80 -7.39 16.81
N ALA A 64 15.29 -7.78 15.64
CA ALA A 64 16.09 -6.90 14.80
C ALA A 64 15.28 -5.70 14.29
N SER A 65 14.02 -5.92 13.89
CA SER A 65 13.08 -4.87 13.51
C SER A 65 12.68 -3.96 14.66
N LEU A 66 12.40 -4.53 15.84
CA LEU A 66 12.08 -3.79 17.06
C LEU A 66 13.19 -2.80 17.44
N THR A 67 14.45 -3.24 17.35
CA THR A 67 15.60 -2.44 17.80
C THR A 67 16.06 -1.43 16.77
N ARG A 68 15.82 -1.67 15.48
CA ARG A 68 16.26 -0.80 14.37
C ARG A 68 15.15 0.11 13.83
N GLY A 69 13.89 -0.17 14.14
CA GLY A 69 12.76 0.59 13.63
C GLY A 69 12.53 0.41 12.13
N GLN A 70 12.85 -0.76 11.59
CA GLN A 70 12.77 -1.06 10.16
C GLN A 70 12.24 -2.47 9.91
N LEU A 71 11.50 -2.66 8.82
CA LEU A 71 11.10 -3.97 8.32
C LEU A 71 11.95 -4.34 7.10
N GLU A 72 12.26 -5.63 6.97
CA GLU A 72 12.86 -6.21 5.77
C GLU A 72 11.95 -7.35 5.32
N ASN A 73 11.72 -7.49 4.02
CA ASN A 73 10.85 -8.56 3.51
C ASN A 73 11.50 -9.94 3.74
N ALA A 74 10.70 -10.91 4.17
CA ALA A 74 11.14 -12.30 4.37
C ALA A 74 11.80 -12.94 3.14
N LEU A 75 11.38 -12.54 1.92
CA LEU A 75 12.00 -12.99 0.67
C LEU A 75 13.45 -12.54 0.52
N LEU A 76 13.89 -11.56 1.30
CA LEU A 76 15.25 -11.00 1.31
C LEU A 76 16.04 -11.41 2.57
N GLY A 77 15.49 -12.32 3.38
CA GLY A 77 16.09 -12.78 4.63
C GLY A 77 15.47 -12.17 5.88
N GLY A 78 14.60 -11.17 5.74
CA GLY A 78 13.74 -10.65 6.81
C GLY A 78 14.46 -9.90 7.95
N LYS A 79 15.78 -9.71 7.87
CA LYS A 79 16.57 -9.02 8.90
C LYS A 79 16.99 -7.64 8.39
N PRO A 80 16.49 -6.54 8.98
CA PRO A 80 16.90 -5.20 8.58
C PRO A 80 18.38 -4.94 8.87
N THR A 81 19.01 -4.17 8.00
CA THR A 81 20.42 -3.76 8.12
C THR A 81 20.56 -2.48 8.97
N GLY A 82 21.78 -2.11 9.34
CA GLY A 82 22.05 -0.89 10.12
C GLY A 82 22.15 -1.06 11.64
N LYS A 83 22.44 0.05 12.32
CA LYS A 83 22.70 0.10 13.77
C LYS A 83 21.39 0.09 14.56
N PRO A 84 21.30 -0.61 15.71
CA PRO A 84 20.18 -0.50 16.63
C PRO A 84 19.96 0.96 17.07
N LEU A 85 18.71 1.41 17.05
CA LEU A 85 18.30 2.74 17.50
C LEU A 85 18.01 2.78 19.00
N ILE A 86 17.63 1.65 19.59
CA ILE A 86 17.25 1.53 21.00
C ILE A 86 17.92 0.32 21.66
N LYS A 87 18.03 0.36 22.99
CA LYS A 87 18.38 -0.78 23.84
C LYS A 87 17.12 -1.31 24.52
N LEU A 88 17.08 -2.61 24.78
CA LEU A 88 15.96 -3.27 25.45
C LEU A 88 16.27 -3.47 26.93
N GLY A 89 15.22 -3.52 27.76
CA GLY A 89 15.33 -3.65 29.20
C GLY A 89 15.60 -2.31 29.88
N GLY A 90 16.36 -2.34 30.99
CA GLY A 90 16.71 -1.16 31.79
C GLY A 90 15.86 -0.98 33.05
N PRO A 91 16.15 0.08 33.83
CA PRO A 91 15.39 0.43 35.03
C PRO A 91 13.94 0.82 34.71
N GLN A 92 13.12 1.03 35.73
CA GLN A 92 11.77 1.58 35.52
C GLN A 92 11.88 2.98 34.92
N ALA A 93 11.01 3.27 33.95
CA ALA A 93 10.92 4.55 33.28
C ALA A 93 9.47 5.05 33.34
N PRO A 94 9.24 6.38 33.29
CA PRO A 94 7.90 6.97 33.28
C PRO A 94 6.99 6.40 32.18
N VAL A 95 7.57 6.07 31.03
CA VAL A 95 6.89 5.36 29.95
C VAL A 95 7.49 3.97 29.77
N THR A 96 6.66 2.94 29.72
CA THR A 96 7.10 1.58 29.41
C THR A 96 6.31 0.99 28.26
N VAL A 97 7.03 0.51 27.24
CA VAL A 97 6.49 -0.23 26.09
C VAL A 97 6.69 -1.73 26.35
N TYR A 98 5.59 -2.47 26.49
CA TYR A 98 5.57 -3.92 26.63
C TYR A 98 5.29 -4.56 25.28
N VAL A 99 6.16 -5.46 24.84
CA VAL A 99 6.06 -6.12 23.54
C VAL A 99 6.18 -7.62 23.72
N ALA A 100 5.23 -8.38 23.17
CA ALA A 100 5.39 -9.81 22.96
C ALA A 100 5.99 -10.07 21.57
N LEU A 101 6.89 -11.05 21.47
CA LEU A 101 7.53 -11.44 20.22
C LEU A 101 7.14 -12.86 19.81
N PRO A 102 7.27 -13.21 18.52
CA PRO A 102 7.17 -14.57 18.05
C PRO A 102 8.02 -15.56 18.87
N PRO A 103 7.58 -16.82 19.00
CA PRO A 103 8.40 -17.86 19.60
C PRO A 103 9.70 -18.09 18.79
N PRO A 104 10.73 -18.71 19.39
CA PRO A 104 11.93 -19.13 18.67
C PRO A 104 11.57 -19.99 17.44
N GLY A 105 12.41 -19.95 16.40
CA GLY A 105 12.16 -20.63 15.13
C GLY A 105 11.52 -19.74 14.06
N LYS A 106 11.25 -20.34 12.90
CA LYS A 106 10.64 -19.67 11.73
C LYS A 106 9.18 -20.08 11.63
N HIS A 107 8.29 -19.10 11.55
CA HIS A 107 6.84 -19.26 11.61
C HIS A 107 6.17 -18.53 10.44
N HIS A 108 4.92 -18.86 10.16
CA HIS A 108 4.09 -18.07 9.23
C HIS A 108 3.79 -16.70 9.85
N ASN A 109 3.93 -15.64 9.06
CA ASN A 109 3.71 -14.27 9.51
C ASN A 109 2.23 -13.87 9.33
N LEU A 110 1.35 -14.54 10.07
CA LEU A 110 -0.10 -14.25 10.11
C LEU A 110 -0.57 -13.91 11.52
N ASP A 111 0.21 -14.29 12.53
CA ASP A 111 -0.07 -13.98 13.92
C ASP A 111 0.36 -12.56 14.25
N ARG A 112 -0.49 -11.87 15.01
CA ARG A 112 -0.19 -10.57 15.58
C ARG A 112 0.10 -10.74 17.05
N TYR A 113 0.99 -9.91 17.57
CA TYR A 113 1.47 -10.02 18.94
C TYR A 113 1.02 -8.81 19.76
N PRO A 114 0.61 -9.00 21.02
CA PRO A 114 0.14 -7.91 21.84
C PRO A 114 1.27 -6.91 22.15
N ILE A 115 0.93 -5.63 22.10
CA ILE A 115 1.77 -4.50 22.49
C ILE A 115 0.98 -3.58 23.42
N ALA A 116 1.65 -3.01 24.42
CA ALA A 116 1.05 -2.01 25.30
C ALA A 116 2.04 -0.88 25.62
N VAL A 117 1.54 0.35 25.70
CA VAL A 117 2.30 1.51 26.18
C VAL A 117 1.63 2.02 27.46
N VAL A 118 2.40 2.10 28.53
CA VAL A 118 1.95 2.49 29.88
C VAL A 118 2.71 3.74 30.31
N GLY A 119 1.98 4.75 30.76
CA GLY A 119 2.52 6.06 31.17
C GLY A 119 2.26 7.16 30.14
N ASP A 120 2.60 8.41 30.49
CA ASP A 120 2.55 9.60 29.60
C ASP A 120 1.20 9.80 28.89
N GLY A 121 0.10 9.55 29.61
CA GLY A 121 -1.27 9.76 29.11
C GLY A 121 -1.75 8.71 28.10
N TYR A 122 -0.99 7.66 27.81
CA TYR A 122 -1.43 6.58 26.93
C TYR A 122 -2.58 5.80 27.55
N HIS A 123 -3.75 5.86 26.92
CA HIS A 123 -4.93 5.11 27.34
C HIS A 123 -5.80 4.68 26.15
N GLY A 124 -6.42 3.50 26.24
CA GLY A 124 -7.33 2.97 25.23
C GLY A 124 -6.63 2.20 24.11
N LEU A 125 -6.83 2.61 22.86
CA LEU A 125 -6.25 1.94 21.69
C LEU A 125 -5.02 2.68 21.19
N LEU A 126 -3.97 1.91 20.85
CA LEU A 126 -2.81 2.44 20.15
C LEU A 126 -3.17 2.85 18.72
N LEU A 127 -2.63 3.98 18.29
CA LEU A 127 -2.71 4.48 16.93
C LEU A 127 -1.30 4.58 16.36
N SER A 128 -1.11 4.12 15.13
CA SER A 128 0.12 4.33 14.37
C SER A 128 -0.17 5.14 13.13
N SER A 129 0.61 6.20 12.90
CA SER A 129 0.59 6.95 11.63
C SER A 129 1.15 6.15 10.45
N SER A 130 1.78 5.00 10.69
CA SER A 130 2.25 4.10 9.63
C SER A 130 1.17 3.11 9.19
N THR A 131 0.25 2.74 10.08
CA THR A 131 -0.77 1.72 9.77
C THR A 131 -2.13 2.30 9.42
N HIS A 132 -2.50 3.44 10.00
CA HIS A 132 -3.84 4.06 9.87
C HIS A 132 -5.02 3.15 10.24
N VAL A 133 -4.76 2.02 10.91
CA VAL A 133 -5.78 1.10 11.43
C VAL A 133 -5.73 1.17 12.96
N PRO A 134 -6.79 1.67 13.63
CA PRO A 134 -6.80 1.77 15.09
C PRO A 134 -6.57 0.42 15.76
N GLY A 135 -5.59 0.36 16.66
CA GLY A 135 -5.21 -0.86 17.35
C GLY A 135 -4.21 -1.73 16.60
N LEU A 136 -3.87 -1.45 15.34
CA LEU A 136 -2.84 -2.16 14.58
C LEU A 136 -1.54 -1.35 14.56
N VAL A 137 -0.42 -1.99 14.89
CA VAL A 137 0.89 -1.33 14.98
C VAL A 137 1.94 -2.14 14.21
N SER A 138 2.88 -1.46 13.54
CA SER A 138 4.08 -2.11 13.02
C SER A 138 5.14 -2.17 14.11
N ILE A 139 5.84 -3.31 14.26
CA ILE A 139 6.99 -3.41 15.19
C ILE A 139 8.08 -2.37 14.89
N ALA A 140 8.17 -1.92 13.63
CA ALA A 140 9.12 -0.91 13.21
C ALA A 140 8.81 0.49 13.77
N ASP A 141 7.57 0.75 14.21
CA ASP A 141 7.17 2.05 14.77
C ASP A 141 7.67 2.24 16.22
N VAL A 142 8.08 1.17 16.90
CA VAL A 142 8.45 1.21 18.32
C VAL A 142 9.76 1.98 18.54
N ALA A 143 10.83 1.66 17.79
CA ALA A 143 12.13 2.31 17.99
C ALA A 143 12.09 3.83 17.71
N PRO A 144 11.47 4.30 16.60
CA PRO A 144 11.31 5.73 16.36
C PRO A 144 10.44 6.41 17.41
N THR A 145 9.37 5.75 17.89
CA THR A 145 8.52 6.28 18.98
C THR A 145 9.33 6.53 20.26
N VAL A 146 10.15 5.56 20.68
CA VAL A 146 11.05 5.71 21.84
C VAL A 146 11.96 6.92 21.65
N ARG A 147 12.58 7.06 20.47
CA ARG A 147 13.46 8.18 20.14
C ARG A 147 12.75 9.53 20.16
N SER A 148 11.51 9.60 19.66
CA SER A 148 10.71 10.83 19.72
C SER A 148 10.37 11.19 21.16
N LEU A 149 9.91 10.22 21.97
CA LEU A 149 9.57 10.43 23.38
C LEU A 149 10.78 10.87 24.22
N GLU A 150 11.96 10.27 24.00
CA GLU A 150 13.20 10.69 24.66
C GLU A 150 13.58 12.14 24.33
N ARG A 151 13.32 12.58 23.09
CA ARG A 151 13.55 13.96 22.61
C ARG A 151 12.42 14.94 22.92
N GLY A 152 11.30 14.48 23.46
CA GLY A 152 10.10 15.31 23.64
C GLY A 152 9.43 15.72 22.33
N GLU A 153 9.65 14.98 21.25
CA GLU A 153 9.02 15.16 19.95
C GLU A 153 7.72 14.35 19.85
N LYS A 154 6.86 14.70 18.88
CA LYS A 154 5.64 13.93 18.61
C LYS A 154 6.00 12.48 18.20
N PRO A 155 5.52 11.46 18.93
CA PRO A 155 5.78 10.07 18.59
C PRO A 155 4.92 9.57 17.43
N ILE A 156 5.39 8.50 16.76
CA ILE A 156 4.64 7.79 15.70
C ILE A 156 3.46 7.03 16.32
N LEU A 157 3.73 6.33 17.43
CA LEU A 157 2.68 5.70 18.22
C LEU A 157 2.04 6.73 19.15
N THR A 158 0.72 6.79 19.11
CA THR A 158 -0.11 7.61 20.00
C THR A 158 -1.27 6.75 20.51
N SER A 159 -2.21 7.33 21.24
CA SER A 159 -3.39 6.60 21.71
C SER A 159 -4.67 7.40 21.55
N ARG A 160 -5.80 6.69 21.45
CA ARG A 160 -7.14 7.27 21.61
C ARG A 160 -7.92 6.57 22.71
N PRO A 161 -8.77 7.30 23.46
CA PRO A 161 -9.72 6.67 24.38
C PRO A 161 -10.61 5.66 23.65
N ALA A 162 -10.86 4.52 24.30
CA ALA A 162 -11.77 3.49 23.81
C ALA A 162 -12.41 2.80 25.02
N GLY A 163 -13.74 2.69 25.03
CA GLY A 163 -14.47 2.13 26.19
C GLY A 163 -14.11 0.68 26.51
N ASN A 164 -13.91 -0.15 25.48
CA ASN A 164 -13.41 -1.51 25.61
C ASN A 164 -12.35 -1.79 24.54
N ALA A 165 -11.12 -1.31 24.80
CA ALA A 165 -10.00 -1.48 23.87
C ALA A 165 -9.71 -2.95 23.53
N PRO A 166 -9.68 -3.90 24.50
CA PRO A 166 -9.47 -5.31 24.18
C PRO A 166 -10.53 -5.89 23.23
N ALA A 167 -11.82 -5.66 23.47
CA ALA A 167 -12.86 -6.18 22.57
C ALA A 167 -12.76 -5.58 21.15
N GLN A 168 -12.40 -4.29 21.03
CA GLN A 168 -12.17 -3.67 19.72
C GLN A 168 -10.96 -4.27 19.00
N LEU A 169 -9.90 -4.64 19.72
CA LEU A 169 -8.75 -5.36 19.14
C LEU A 169 -9.14 -6.74 18.63
N ASP A 170 -9.99 -7.46 19.38
CA ASP A 170 -10.46 -8.79 18.98
C ASP A 170 -11.31 -8.71 17.71
N THR A 171 -12.26 -7.78 17.63
CA THR A 171 -13.05 -7.52 16.41
C THR A 171 -12.16 -7.12 15.22
N MET A 172 -11.20 -6.21 15.42
CA MET A 172 -10.27 -5.81 14.36
C MET A 172 -9.45 -7.02 13.88
N ASN A 173 -8.93 -7.83 14.80
CA ASN A 173 -8.15 -9.02 14.47
C ASN A 173 -8.99 -10.07 13.72
N ALA A 174 -10.26 -10.27 14.12
CA ALA A 174 -11.19 -11.15 13.42
C ALA A 174 -11.44 -10.68 11.98
N ARG A 175 -11.67 -9.38 11.78
CA ARG A 175 -11.87 -8.78 10.45
C ARG A 175 -10.63 -8.91 9.56
N LEU A 176 -9.43 -8.69 10.09
CA LEU A 176 -8.18 -8.91 9.37
C LEU A 176 -8.04 -10.36 8.89
N ASN A 177 -8.30 -11.31 9.79
CA ASN A 177 -8.27 -12.74 9.45
C ASN A 177 -9.31 -13.08 8.36
N ALA A 178 -10.54 -12.60 8.51
CA ALA A 178 -11.62 -12.81 7.55
C ALA A 178 -11.26 -12.26 6.15
N ALA A 179 -10.72 -11.04 6.09
CA ALA A 179 -10.27 -10.43 4.84
C ALA A 179 -9.13 -11.23 4.17
N HIS A 180 -8.15 -11.68 4.96
CA HIS A 180 -7.05 -12.51 4.47
C HIS A 180 -7.55 -13.81 3.82
N PHE A 181 -8.41 -14.56 4.52
CA PHE A 181 -8.95 -15.81 4.00
C PHE A 181 -9.92 -15.60 2.83
N ALA A 182 -10.62 -14.47 2.80
CA ALA A 182 -11.53 -14.10 1.72
C ALA A 182 -10.78 -13.74 0.43
N ARG A 183 -9.58 -13.13 0.52
CA ARG A 183 -8.86 -12.56 -0.63
C ARG A 183 -8.73 -13.51 -1.81
N LYS A 184 -8.26 -14.74 -1.60
CA LYS A 184 -8.08 -15.72 -2.68
C LYS A 184 -9.41 -16.02 -3.39
N LYS A 185 -10.50 -16.13 -2.62
CA LYS A 185 -11.84 -16.38 -3.15
C LYS A 185 -12.41 -15.14 -3.85
N SER A 186 -12.33 -13.95 -3.24
CA SER A 186 -12.76 -12.68 -3.87
C SER A 186 -12.00 -12.41 -5.17
N THR A 187 -10.72 -12.73 -5.24
CA THR A 187 -9.92 -12.63 -6.46
C THR A 187 -10.44 -13.57 -7.55
N ARG A 188 -10.81 -14.81 -7.20
CA ARG A 188 -11.41 -15.75 -8.17
C ARG A 188 -12.78 -15.28 -8.64
N VAL A 189 -13.59 -14.69 -7.76
CA VAL A 189 -14.87 -14.09 -8.13
C VAL A 189 -14.67 -12.93 -9.12
N LEU A 190 -13.73 -12.02 -8.84
CA LEU A 190 -13.36 -10.94 -9.77
C LEU A 190 -12.97 -11.49 -11.14
N ILE A 191 -12.05 -12.46 -11.16
CA ILE A 191 -11.60 -13.12 -12.39
C ILE A 191 -12.80 -13.72 -13.13
N GLY A 192 -13.65 -14.48 -12.43
CA GLY A 192 -14.85 -15.09 -13.00
C GLY A 192 -15.84 -14.08 -13.56
N LEU A 193 -16.05 -12.94 -12.89
CA LEU A 193 -16.93 -11.86 -13.39
C LEU A 193 -16.37 -11.23 -14.67
N VAL A 194 -15.08 -10.87 -14.68
CA VAL A 194 -14.44 -10.25 -15.86
C VAL A 194 -14.44 -11.22 -17.03
N PHE A 195 -13.99 -12.46 -16.85
CA PHE A 195 -13.98 -13.48 -17.90
C PHE A 195 -15.39 -13.86 -18.35
N GLY A 196 -16.32 -14.03 -17.41
CA GLY A 196 -17.71 -14.36 -17.71
C GLY A 196 -18.38 -13.29 -18.57
N PHE A 197 -18.25 -12.02 -18.19
CA PHE A 197 -18.77 -10.92 -19.00
C PHE A 197 -18.02 -10.77 -20.33
N ALA A 198 -16.70 -10.95 -20.35
CA ALA A 198 -15.95 -10.89 -21.61
C ALA A 198 -16.38 -12.01 -22.58
N ALA A 199 -16.53 -13.25 -22.09
CA ALA A 199 -17.00 -14.38 -22.88
C ALA A 199 -18.42 -14.15 -23.41
N LEU A 200 -19.35 -13.68 -22.57
CA LEU A 200 -20.70 -13.32 -23.00
C LEU A 200 -20.69 -12.20 -24.04
N ALA A 201 -19.79 -11.23 -23.91
CA ALA A 201 -19.64 -10.17 -24.90
C ALA A 201 -19.25 -10.73 -26.27
N TRP A 202 -18.29 -11.65 -26.32
CA TRP A 202 -17.86 -12.29 -27.57
C TRP A 202 -18.91 -13.23 -28.15
N LEU A 203 -19.52 -14.09 -27.33
CA LEU A 203 -20.53 -15.06 -27.75
C LEU A 203 -21.80 -14.39 -28.27
N LEU A 204 -22.29 -13.36 -27.57
CA LEU A 204 -23.53 -12.67 -27.90
C LEU A 204 -23.31 -11.39 -28.71
N ARG A 205 -22.05 -11.06 -29.03
CA ARG A 205 -21.64 -9.80 -29.67
C ARG A 205 -22.25 -8.56 -28.97
N GLY A 206 -22.41 -8.65 -27.65
CA GLY A 206 -23.18 -7.69 -26.86
C GLY A 206 -22.32 -6.59 -26.26
N ALA A 207 -22.56 -5.34 -26.68
CA ALA A 207 -21.89 -4.16 -26.10
C ALA A 207 -22.13 -3.99 -24.59
N LEU A 208 -23.27 -4.48 -24.10
CA LEU A 208 -23.61 -4.50 -22.67
C LEU A 208 -22.57 -5.29 -21.87
N PHE A 209 -22.30 -6.53 -22.28
CA PHE A 209 -21.36 -7.41 -21.59
C PHE A 209 -19.92 -6.93 -21.74
N ALA A 210 -19.59 -6.29 -22.88
CA ALA A 210 -18.29 -5.66 -23.07
C ALA A 210 -18.05 -4.54 -22.04
N ARG A 211 -19.03 -3.65 -21.83
CA ARG A 211 -18.97 -2.63 -20.77
C ARG A 211 -18.98 -3.24 -19.37
N ALA A 212 -19.79 -4.28 -19.15
CA ALA A 212 -19.84 -4.99 -17.87
C ALA A 212 -18.48 -5.60 -17.50
N SER A 213 -17.73 -6.15 -18.46
CA SER A 213 -16.40 -6.71 -18.22
C SER A 213 -15.39 -5.67 -17.70
N LEU A 214 -15.45 -4.43 -18.24
CA LEU A 214 -14.62 -3.32 -17.78
C LEU A 214 -15.09 -2.79 -16.41
N LEU A 215 -16.40 -2.59 -16.24
CA LEU A 215 -17.00 -2.06 -15.01
C LEU A 215 -16.89 -3.03 -13.83
N ALA A 216 -16.85 -4.34 -14.08
CA ALA A 216 -16.71 -5.37 -13.05
C ALA A 216 -15.47 -5.17 -12.17
N ILE A 217 -14.41 -4.55 -12.70
CA ILE A 217 -13.17 -4.34 -11.97
C ILE A 217 -13.33 -3.30 -10.86
N PRO A 218 -13.64 -2.02 -11.16
CA PRO A 218 -13.84 -1.02 -10.12
C PRO A 218 -15.05 -1.31 -9.23
N THR A 219 -16.11 -1.94 -9.75
CA THR A 219 -17.27 -2.33 -8.92
C THR A 219 -16.90 -3.40 -7.91
N MET A 220 -16.04 -4.38 -8.25
CA MET A 220 -15.62 -5.42 -7.32
C MET A 220 -14.65 -4.90 -6.26
N VAL A 221 -13.73 -4.01 -6.63
CA VAL A 221 -12.87 -3.31 -5.66
C VAL A 221 -13.73 -2.54 -4.66
N LEU A 222 -14.70 -1.75 -5.16
CA LEU A 222 -15.62 -1.00 -4.31
C LEU A 222 -16.53 -1.90 -3.48
N ALA A 223 -17.07 -2.98 -4.07
CA ALA A 223 -17.91 -3.95 -3.37
C ALA A 223 -17.15 -4.63 -2.22
N SER A 224 -15.86 -4.91 -2.38
CA SER A 224 -15.02 -5.41 -1.30
C SER A 224 -14.85 -4.38 -0.17
N THR A 225 -14.72 -3.09 -0.50
CA THR A 225 -14.64 -2.00 0.49
C THR A 225 -15.97 -1.80 1.21
N ILE A 226 -17.10 -1.86 0.49
CA ILE A 226 -18.44 -1.78 1.06
C ILE A 226 -18.69 -2.97 2.01
N ALA A 227 -18.33 -4.19 1.60
CA ALA A 227 -18.44 -5.36 2.48
C ALA A 227 -17.64 -5.20 3.78
N SER A 228 -16.44 -4.60 3.68
CA SER A 228 -15.64 -4.23 4.86
C SER A 228 -16.33 -3.16 5.71
N ALA A 229 -16.89 -2.11 5.10
CA ALA A 229 -17.61 -1.04 5.79
C ALA A 229 -18.85 -1.54 6.53
N LEU A 230 -19.53 -2.54 5.96
CA LEU A 230 -20.69 -3.21 6.55
C LEU A 230 -20.32 -4.26 7.61
N HIS A 231 -19.03 -4.36 7.98
CA HIS A 231 -18.53 -5.31 8.98
C HIS A 231 -18.88 -6.77 8.67
N ILE A 232 -18.90 -7.14 7.39
CA ILE A 232 -19.15 -8.52 6.98
C ILE A 232 -17.92 -9.36 7.31
N GLU A 233 -18.04 -10.29 8.27
CA GLU A 233 -16.95 -11.19 8.68
C GLU A 233 -17.07 -12.57 8.02
N HIS A 234 -18.30 -13.02 7.75
CA HIS A 234 -18.58 -14.31 7.14
C HIS A 234 -19.04 -14.16 5.69
N GLY A 235 -18.55 -15.02 4.81
CA GLY A 235 -18.97 -15.02 3.42
C GLY A 235 -18.56 -13.77 2.62
N VAL A 236 -17.52 -13.04 3.05
CA VAL A 236 -16.99 -11.84 2.37
C VAL A 236 -16.87 -12.02 0.85
N PRO A 237 -16.36 -13.14 0.30
CA PRO A 237 -16.27 -13.33 -1.15
C PRO A 237 -17.63 -13.38 -1.84
N TRP A 238 -18.63 -13.98 -1.19
CA TRP A 238 -19.98 -14.11 -1.72
C TRP A 238 -20.72 -12.78 -1.67
N TRP A 239 -20.61 -12.04 -0.57
CA TRP A 239 -21.21 -10.72 -0.45
C TRP A 239 -20.58 -9.70 -1.39
N SER A 240 -19.24 -9.62 -1.45
CA SER A 240 -18.56 -8.74 -2.41
C SER A 240 -18.89 -9.12 -3.86
N GLY A 241 -18.93 -10.41 -4.18
CA GLY A 241 -19.36 -10.92 -5.48
C GLY A 241 -20.81 -10.58 -5.82
N ALA A 242 -21.74 -10.78 -4.89
CA ALA A 242 -23.16 -10.50 -5.07
C ALA A 242 -23.42 -9.01 -5.25
N ILE A 243 -22.77 -8.15 -4.46
CA ILE A 243 -22.83 -6.69 -4.62
C ILE A 243 -22.28 -6.30 -6.01
N ALA A 244 -21.12 -6.81 -6.40
CA ALA A 244 -20.53 -6.52 -7.71
C ALA A 244 -21.43 -7.00 -8.86
N LEU A 245 -22.01 -8.19 -8.75
CA LEU A 245 -22.93 -8.77 -9.73
C LEU A 245 -24.26 -8.00 -9.80
N ALA A 246 -24.76 -7.49 -8.68
CA ALA A 246 -25.97 -6.68 -8.64
C ALA A 246 -25.76 -5.27 -9.23
N LEU A 247 -24.58 -4.68 -9.04
CA LEU A 247 -24.27 -3.32 -9.52
C LEU A 247 -23.82 -3.30 -10.98
N THR A 248 -23.03 -4.28 -11.43
CA THR A 248 -22.36 -4.20 -12.73
C THR A 248 -23.33 -4.18 -13.93
N PRO A 249 -24.34 -5.06 -14.05
CA PRO A 249 -25.27 -5.05 -15.18
C PRO A 249 -26.13 -3.78 -15.28
N PRO A 250 -26.74 -3.25 -14.20
CA PRO A 250 -27.44 -1.96 -14.26
C PRO A 250 -26.54 -0.81 -14.70
N LEU A 251 -25.31 -0.74 -14.19
CA LEU A 251 -24.34 0.26 -14.62
C LEU A 251 -23.98 0.08 -16.11
N ALA A 252 -23.76 -1.16 -16.57
CA ALA A 252 -23.51 -1.45 -17.97
C ALA A 252 -24.70 -1.11 -18.90
N LEU A 253 -25.93 -1.19 -18.38
CA LEU A 253 -27.16 -0.78 -19.07
C LEU A 253 -27.29 0.74 -19.16
N ALA A 254 -26.92 1.47 -18.10
CA ALA A 254 -26.98 2.92 -18.03
C ALA A 254 -25.87 3.61 -18.86
N THR A 255 -24.75 2.93 -19.09
CA THR A 255 -23.56 3.48 -19.76
C THR A 255 -23.59 3.32 -21.30
N ARG A 256 -24.74 3.59 -21.92
CA ARG A 256 -24.92 3.42 -23.39
C ARG A 256 -24.12 4.42 -24.22
N THR A 257 -23.80 5.57 -23.64
CA THR A 257 -23.06 6.65 -24.31
C THR A 257 -21.65 6.79 -23.72
N PRO A 258 -20.69 7.36 -24.46
CA PRO A 258 -19.34 7.64 -23.96
C PRO A 258 -19.36 8.49 -22.68
N ARG A 259 -20.21 9.53 -22.65
CA ARG A 259 -20.37 10.41 -21.48
C ARG A 259 -20.90 9.67 -20.26
N ALA A 260 -21.92 8.82 -20.43
CA ALA A 260 -22.45 8.05 -19.32
C ALA A 260 -21.40 7.08 -18.76
N LEU A 261 -20.67 6.38 -19.64
CA LEU A 261 -19.57 5.50 -19.22
C LEU A 261 -18.45 6.26 -18.48
N ALA A 262 -18.05 7.42 -18.99
CA ALA A 262 -17.07 8.27 -18.33
C ALA A 262 -17.55 8.71 -16.93
N LEU A 263 -18.77 9.20 -16.81
CA LEU A 263 -19.34 9.61 -15.52
C LEU A 263 -19.44 8.44 -14.54
N THR A 264 -19.82 7.24 -15.00
CA THR A 264 -19.86 6.05 -14.13
C THR A 264 -18.47 5.63 -13.68
N LEU A 265 -17.48 5.58 -14.57
CA LEU A 265 -16.09 5.27 -14.19
C LEU A 265 -15.54 6.31 -13.21
N ALA A 266 -15.74 7.59 -13.49
CA ALA A 266 -15.35 8.68 -12.61
C ALA A 266 -16.03 8.55 -11.24
N GLY A 267 -17.34 8.26 -11.20
CA GLY A 267 -18.08 8.06 -9.96
C GLY A 267 -17.58 6.89 -9.13
N LEU A 268 -17.30 5.74 -9.75
CA LEU A 268 -16.74 4.56 -9.07
C LEU A 268 -15.35 4.85 -8.50
N LEU A 269 -14.46 5.45 -9.31
CA LEU A 269 -13.11 5.81 -8.89
C LEU A 269 -13.12 6.87 -7.79
N ALA A 270 -13.95 7.90 -7.92
CA ALA A 270 -14.11 8.95 -6.91
C ALA A 270 -14.67 8.39 -5.59
N THR A 271 -15.65 7.48 -5.66
CA THR A 271 -16.18 6.83 -4.45
C THR A 271 -15.09 6.03 -3.74
N TYR A 272 -14.28 5.28 -4.48
CA TYR A 272 -13.15 4.56 -3.88
C TYR A 272 -12.08 5.50 -3.30
N ALA A 273 -11.79 6.61 -3.98
CA ALA A 273 -10.90 7.65 -3.47
C ALA A 273 -11.42 8.29 -2.17
N VAL A 274 -12.73 8.51 -2.05
CA VAL A 274 -13.36 8.98 -0.81
C VAL A 274 -13.16 7.97 0.31
N PHE A 275 -13.35 6.67 0.06
CA PHE A 275 -13.06 5.64 1.07
C PHE A 275 -11.59 5.65 1.52
N LEU A 276 -10.66 5.80 0.59
CA LEU A 276 -9.23 5.92 0.90
C LEU A 276 -8.92 7.12 1.81
N GLY A 277 -9.52 8.28 1.54
CA GLY A 277 -9.27 9.50 2.31
C GLY A 277 -10.01 9.56 3.65
N VAL A 278 -11.26 9.09 3.70
CA VAL A 278 -12.13 9.20 4.89
C VAL A 278 -11.93 8.03 5.85
N SER A 279 -11.73 6.82 5.34
CA SER A 279 -11.60 5.62 6.17
C SER A 279 -10.54 4.66 5.62
N PRO A 280 -9.23 5.01 5.72
CA PRO A 280 -8.13 4.13 5.33
C PRO A 280 -8.27 2.74 5.97
N ALA A 281 -8.70 2.69 7.24
CA ALA A 281 -8.91 1.44 7.95
C ALA A 281 -9.94 0.52 7.29
N THR A 282 -11.03 1.06 6.73
CA THR A 282 -12.03 0.26 6.02
C THR A 282 -11.45 -0.36 4.76
N VAL A 283 -10.64 0.40 4.03
CA VAL A 283 -9.94 -0.09 2.83
C VAL A 283 -8.92 -1.16 3.21
N SER A 284 -8.13 -0.96 4.27
CA SER A 284 -7.16 -1.94 4.78
C SER A 284 -7.77 -3.25 5.26
N LEU A 285 -9.05 -3.24 5.63
CA LEU A 285 -9.81 -4.42 6.05
C LEU A 285 -10.62 -5.05 4.90
N ALA A 286 -10.55 -4.50 3.69
CA ALA A 286 -11.19 -5.07 2.52
C ALA A 286 -10.43 -6.30 2.00
N ALA A 287 -11.15 -7.32 1.51
CA ALA A 287 -10.54 -8.49 0.87
C ALA A 287 -9.68 -8.13 -0.35
N LEU A 288 -10.11 -7.12 -1.13
CA LEU A 288 -9.37 -6.50 -2.23
C LEU A 288 -8.86 -5.11 -1.83
N GLY A 289 -8.01 -5.07 -0.80
CA GLY A 289 -7.36 -3.86 -0.28
C GLY A 289 -5.91 -4.11 0.13
N PRO A 290 -5.30 -3.22 0.95
CA PRO A 290 -4.03 -3.45 1.63
C PRO A 290 -3.92 -4.80 2.35
N HIS A 291 -2.69 -5.25 2.54
CA HIS A 291 -2.35 -6.56 3.10
C HIS A 291 -1.54 -6.39 4.42
N PRO A 292 -2.14 -5.77 5.44
CA PRO A 292 -1.44 -5.45 6.69
C PRO A 292 -1.00 -6.71 7.46
N GLU A 293 -1.67 -7.84 7.28
CA GLU A 293 -1.51 -9.04 8.13
C GLU A 293 -0.09 -9.62 8.13
N GLY A 294 0.60 -9.54 7.00
CA GLY A 294 1.98 -10.00 6.84
C GLY A 294 3.00 -8.88 6.78
N GLY A 295 2.65 -7.67 7.24
CA GLY A 295 3.52 -6.48 7.18
C GLY A 295 3.91 -6.09 5.76
N GLY A 296 3.00 -6.30 4.81
CA GLY A 296 3.11 -5.73 3.47
C GLY A 296 2.74 -4.24 3.52
N ARG A 297 1.75 -3.85 2.72
CA ARG A 297 1.21 -2.48 2.76
C ARG A 297 0.07 -2.39 3.77
N PHE A 298 0.13 -1.44 4.70
CA PHE A 298 -0.87 -1.29 5.77
C PHE A 298 -2.09 -0.46 5.36
N PHE A 299 -1.93 0.53 4.49
CA PHE A 299 -3.01 1.39 3.98
C PHE A 299 -2.68 1.90 2.57
N GLY A 300 -3.68 2.45 1.86
CA GLY A 300 -3.51 3.00 0.51
C GLY A 300 -3.73 2.01 -0.63
N LEU A 301 -3.11 2.28 -1.77
CA LEU A 301 -3.17 1.42 -2.96
C LEU A 301 -2.06 0.37 -2.93
N THR A 302 -2.42 -0.90 -3.08
CA THR A 302 -1.44 -1.97 -3.35
C THR A 302 -1.17 -2.06 -4.84
N ASN A 303 -0.01 -2.62 -5.22
CA ASN A 303 0.31 -2.94 -6.61
C ASN A 303 -0.83 -3.73 -7.31
N GLN A 304 -1.51 -4.61 -6.57
CA GLN A 304 -2.70 -5.32 -7.04
C GLN A 304 -3.85 -4.36 -7.39
N VAL A 305 -4.29 -3.53 -6.45
CA VAL A 305 -5.45 -2.64 -6.66
C VAL A 305 -5.12 -1.56 -7.70
N GLU A 306 -3.89 -1.03 -7.66
CA GLU A 306 -3.36 -0.12 -8.65
C GLU A 306 -3.46 -0.72 -10.07
N THR A 307 -2.94 -1.93 -10.26
CA THR A 307 -3.00 -2.62 -11.57
C THR A 307 -4.45 -2.85 -12.02
N LEU A 308 -5.34 -3.24 -11.09
CA LEU A 308 -6.76 -3.43 -11.37
C LEU A 308 -7.43 -2.13 -11.84
N LEU A 309 -7.18 -1.01 -11.17
CA LEU A 309 -7.82 0.27 -11.47
C LEU A 309 -7.18 1.00 -12.66
N LEU A 310 -5.97 0.62 -13.09
CA LEU A 310 -5.25 1.26 -14.19
C LEU A 310 -6.05 1.26 -15.50
N GLY A 311 -6.56 0.10 -15.95
CA GLY A 311 -7.34 0.00 -17.19
C GLY A 311 -8.63 0.83 -17.18
N PRO A 312 -9.50 0.70 -16.16
CA PRO A 312 -10.68 1.56 -15.99
C PRO A 312 -10.36 3.06 -15.97
N THR A 313 -9.22 3.44 -15.37
CA THR A 313 -8.79 4.85 -15.29
C THR A 313 -8.28 5.38 -16.63
N LEU A 314 -7.55 4.57 -17.39
CA LEU A 314 -7.15 4.91 -18.76
C LEU A 314 -8.36 4.95 -19.70
N ALA A 315 -9.32 4.03 -19.54
CA ALA A 315 -10.58 4.05 -20.30
C ALA A 315 -11.38 5.33 -20.02
N LEU A 316 -11.44 5.78 -18.75
CA LEU A 316 -12.00 7.08 -18.41
C LEU A 316 -11.29 8.22 -19.15
N GLY A 317 -9.95 8.23 -19.14
CA GLY A 317 -9.15 9.21 -19.87
C GLY A 317 -9.43 9.23 -21.37
N ALA A 318 -9.63 8.05 -21.97
CA ALA A 318 -9.87 7.89 -23.39
C ALA A 318 -11.28 8.38 -23.81
N LEU A 319 -12.24 8.37 -22.88
CA LEU A 319 -13.62 8.80 -23.11
C LEU A 319 -13.83 10.32 -22.98
N VAL A 320 -12.82 11.06 -22.54
CA VAL A 320 -12.91 12.51 -22.30
C VAL A 320 -12.07 13.31 -23.29
N ALA A 321 -12.42 14.59 -23.49
CA ALA A 321 -11.63 15.49 -24.31
C ALA A 321 -10.27 15.82 -23.66
N LEU A 322 -9.28 16.21 -24.47
CA LEU A 322 -7.90 16.52 -24.04
C LEU A 322 -7.77 17.41 -22.78
N PRO A 323 -8.53 18.51 -22.61
CA PRO A 323 -8.45 19.30 -21.37
C PRO A 323 -8.89 18.51 -20.14
N LEU A 324 -9.93 17.69 -20.28
CA LEU A 324 -10.47 16.88 -19.19
C LEU A 324 -9.60 15.62 -18.96
N LEU A 325 -8.89 15.13 -19.97
CA LEU A 325 -7.86 14.09 -19.82
C LEU A 325 -6.76 14.55 -18.84
N ALA A 326 -6.31 15.80 -18.94
CA ALA A 326 -5.33 16.35 -18.00
C ALA A 326 -5.86 16.38 -16.56
N VAL A 327 -7.14 16.74 -16.38
CA VAL A 327 -7.79 16.71 -15.05
C VAL A 327 -7.88 15.28 -14.51
N VAL A 328 -8.30 14.31 -15.32
CA VAL A 328 -8.37 12.90 -14.93
C VAL A 328 -6.98 12.36 -14.58
N ALA A 329 -5.97 12.69 -15.39
CA ALA A 329 -4.58 12.31 -15.14
C ALA A 329 -4.09 12.88 -13.81
N LEU A 330 -4.22 14.20 -13.60
CA LEU A 330 -3.80 14.85 -12.35
C LEU A 330 -4.52 14.29 -11.13
N ALA A 331 -5.84 14.08 -11.20
CA ALA A 331 -6.61 13.48 -10.11
C ALA A 331 -6.12 12.05 -9.78
N SER A 332 -5.80 11.26 -10.81
CA SER A 332 -5.27 9.91 -10.64
C SER A 332 -3.86 9.91 -10.04
N LEU A 333 -3.01 10.84 -10.47
CA LEU A 333 -1.65 10.99 -9.93
C LEU A 333 -1.68 11.45 -8.46
N VAL A 334 -2.60 12.33 -8.08
CA VAL A 334 -2.81 12.71 -6.68
C VAL A 334 -3.31 11.51 -5.87
N LEU A 335 -4.28 10.75 -6.39
CA LEU A 335 -4.80 9.56 -5.72
C LEU A 335 -3.71 8.52 -5.43
N VAL A 336 -2.82 8.28 -6.38
CA VAL A 336 -1.75 7.28 -6.27
C VAL A 336 -0.53 7.82 -5.52
N GLY A 337 -0.19 9.09 -5.70
CA GLY A 337 1.07 9.68 -5.22
C GLY A 337 0.99 10.45 -3.89
N TRP A 338 -0.20 10.74 -3.36
CA TRP A 338 -0.33 11.53 -2.14
C TRP A 338 -0.07 10.70 -0.88
N SER A 339 0.90 11.10 -0.05
CA SER A 339 1.32 10.33 1.15
C SER A 339 0.17 10.02 2.11
N ARG A 340 -0.78 10.96 2.27
CA ARG A 340 -1.95 10.80 3.15
C ARG A 340 -2.92 9.72 2.69
N LEU A 341 -2.92 9.39 1.40
CA LEU A 341 -3.73 8.31 0.82
C LEU A 341 -2.94 7.00 0.70
N GLY A 342 -1.70 6.96 1.21
CA GLY A 342 -0.82 5.80 1.16
C GLY A 342 -0.06 5.72 -0.16
N ALA A 343 0.69 6.78 -0.46
CA ALA A 343 1.43 6.98 -1.70
C ALA A 343 2.20 5.74 -2.19
N ASP A 344 2.10 5.51 -3.49
CA ASP A 344 2.97 4.61 -4.23
C ASP A 344 3.79 5.41 -5.26
N GLY A 345 5.10 5.54 -5.01
CA GLY A 345 5.98 6.20 -5.97
C GLY A 345 6.11 5.45 -7.29
N GLY A 346 6.09 4.11 -7.26
CA GLY A 346 6.12 3.31 -8.47
C GLY A 346 4.81 3.49 -9.24
N GLY A 347 3.68 3.43 -8.53
CA GLY A 347 2.37 3.67 -9.12
C GLY A 347 2.18 5.05 -9.73
N LEU A 348 2.75 6.09 -9.13
CA LEU A 348 2.75 7.44 -9.70
C LEU A 348 3.38 7.46 -11.10
N ILE A 349 4.53 6.79 -11.26
CA ILE A 349 5.25 6.70 -12.54
C ILE A 349 4.46 5.87 -13.54
N VAL A 350 3.84 4.77 -13.11
CA VAL A 350 3.01 3.90 -13.94
C VAL A 350 1.82 4.65 -14.52
N TYR A 351 1.06 5.34 -13.68
CA TYR A 351 -0.10 6.12 -14.11
C TYR A 351 0.32 7.29 -15.02
N ALA A 352 1.41 7.98 -14.68
CA ALA A 352 1.93 9.07 -15.50
C ALA A 352 2.34 8.56 -16.90
N ALA A 353 3.03 7.43 -16.98
CA ALA A 353 3.42 6.81 -18.25
C ALA A 353 2.20 6.38 -19.08
N GLY A 354 1.18 5.79 -18.45
CA GLY A 354 -0.07 5.42 -19.09
C GLY A 354 -0.81 6.63 -19.68
N PHE A 355 -1.03 7.68 -18.87
CA PHE A 355 -1.70 8.89 -19.33
C PHE A 355 -0.90 9.67 -20.39
N ALA A 356 0.43 9.74 -20.25
CA ALA A 356 1.29 10.35 -21.25
C ALA A 356 1.21 9.60 -22.59
N THR A 357 1.24 8.27 -22.56
CA THR A 357 1.07 7.43 -23.77
C THR A 357 -0.31 7.65 -24.38
N LEU A 358 -1.36 7.66 -23.56
CA LEU A 358 -2.73 7.90 -24.02
C LEU A 358 -2.87 9.27 -24.69
N ALA A 359 -2.32 10.32 -24.09
CA ALA A 359 -2.31 11.67 -24.65
C ALA A 359 -1.55 11.73 -25.98
N LEU A 360 -0.36 11.12 -26.05
CA LEU A 360 0.44 11.05 -27.28
C LEU A 360 -0.30 10.38 -28.44
N LEU A 361 -0.99 9.27 -28.16
CA LEU A 361 -1.77 8.54 -29.16
C LEU A 361 -3.07 9.25 -29.55
N GLY A 362 -3.58 10.13 -28.68
CA GLY A 362 -4.74 10.97 -28.95
C GLY A 362 -4.45 12.21 -29.82
N LEU A 363 -3.20 12.65 -29.90
CA LEU A 363 -2.80 13.77 -30.76
C LEU A 363 -2.88 13.40 -32.25
N ARG A 364 -3.34 14.34 -33.09
CA ARG A 364 -3.30 14.16 -34.55
C ARG A 364 -1.84 14.16 -35.04
N GLY A 365 -1.48 13.16 -35.84
CA GLY A 365 -0.16 13.02 -36.47
C GLY A 365 0.62 11.79 -36.00
N ARG A 366 1.80 11.58 -36.60
CA ARG A 366 2.68 10.46 -36.22
C ARG A 366 3.34 10.73 -34.87
N VAL A 367 3.50 9.68 -34.06
CA VAL A 367 4.34 9.73 -32.86
C VAL A 367 5.79 9.82 -33.32
N THR A 368 6.42 10.98 -33.12
CA THR A 368 7.84 11.19 -33.40
C THR A 368 8.66 10.93 -32.14
N VAL A 369 9.96 10.62 -32.32
CA VAL A 369 10.91 10.46 -31.20
C VAL A 369 10.89 11.69 -30.29
N THR A 370 10.85 12.89 -30.86
CA THR A 370 10.77 14.14 -30.09
C THR A 370 9.53 14.20 -29.20
N ARG A 371 8.35 13.82 -29.70
CA ARG A 371 7.12 13.80 -28.90
C ARG A 371 7.19 12.77 -27.78
N ALA A 372 7.76 11.59 -28.05
CA ALA A 372 7.96 10.56 -27.04
C ALA A 372 8.93 11.03 -25.94
N VAL A 373 10.03 11.68 -26.31
CA VAL A 373 11.00 12.27 -25.36
C VAL A 373 10.36 13.37 -24.53
N LEU A 374 9.59 14.27 -25.14
CA LEU A 374 8.89 15.33 -24.41
C LEU A 374 7.85 14.77 -23.43
N ALA A 375 7.13 13.70 -23.80
CA ALA A 375 6.21 13.03 -22.91
C ALA A 375 6.93 12.38 -21.73
N ALA A 376 8.05 11.69 -21.98
CA ALA A 376 8.87 11.11 -20.93
C ALA A 376 9.43 12.18 -19.98
N ALA A 377 9.93 13.29 -20.52
CA ALA A 377 10.37 14.45 -19.73
C ALA A 377 9.21 15.04 -18.91
N GLY A 378 8.01 15.14 -19.49
CA GLY A 378 6.80 15.60 -18.80
C GLY A 378 6.41 14.69 -17.63
N VAL A 379 6.47 13.36 -17.81
CA VAL A 379 6.24 12.37 -16.73
C VAL A 379 7.21 12.60 -15.58
N ILE A 380 8.50 12.77 -15.87
CA ILE A 380 9.53 13.02 -14.85
C ILE A 380 9.25 14.35 -14.14
N ALA A 381 8.99 15.42 -14.89
CA ALA A 381 8.74 16.75 -14.33
C ALA A 381 7.51 16.78 -13.40
N VAL A 382 6.39 16.18 -13.83
CA VAL A 382 5.17 16.09 -13.01
C VAL A 382 5.40 15.22 -11.79
N GLY A 383 6.09 14.09 -11.94
CA GLY A 383 6.46 13.23 -10.81
C GLY A 383 7.27 13.98 -9.75
N LEU A 384 8.33 14.68 -10.16
CA LEU A 384 9.16 15.49 -9.26
C LEU A 384 8.36 16.63 -8.61
N ALA A 385 7.48 17.30 -9.36
CA ALA A 385 6.63 18.36 -8.82
C ALA A 385 5.69 17.83 -7.73
N LEU A 386 5.05 16.67 -7.95
CA LEU A 386 4.15 16.06 -6.97
C LEU A 386 4.89 15.59 -5.72
N VAL A 387 6.08 14.98 -5.88
CA VAL A 387 6.94 14.62 -4.73
C VAL A 387 7.37 15.88 -3.96
N GLY A 388 7.70 16.96 -4.64
CA GLY A 388 8.02 18.25 -4.02
C GLY A 388 6.83 18.84 -3.25
N ILE A 389 5.63 18.84 -3.83
CA ILE A 389 4.40 19.31 -3.16
C ILE A 389 4.08 18.44 -1.94
N ASP A 390 4.20 17.11 -2.04
CA ASP A 390 4.01 16.20 -0.92
C ASP A 390 5.00 16.52 0.22
N ALA A 391 6.27 16.71 -0.11
CA ALA A 391 7.29 17.11 0.86
C ALA A 391 6.99 18.46 1.54
N LEU A 392 6.57 19.47 0.77
CA LEU A 392 6.23 20.80 1.27
C LEU A 392 4.97 20.80 2.16
N THR A 393 4.05 19.86 1.94
CA THR A 393 2.83 19.70 2.75
C THR A 393 3.02 18.79 3.97
N GLY A 394 4.27 18.46 4.30
CA GLY A 394 4.65 17.65 5.46
C GLY A 394 4.58 16.14 5.22
N GLY A 395 4.50 15.70 3.97
CA GLY A 395 4.56 14.30 3.58
C GLY A 395 5.93 13.70 3.87
N SER A 396 5.95 12.54 4.54
CA SER A 396 7.14 11.74 4.77
C SER A 396 6.98 10.41 4.04
N SER A 397 7.23 10.42 2.73
CA SER A 397 7.20 9.20 1.92
C SER A 397 8.62 8.67 1.70
N HIS A 398 8.74 7.34 1.53
CA HIS A 398 9.99 6.72 1.09
C HIS A 398 10.49 7.30 -0.25
N VAL A 399 9.58 7.82 -1.08
CA VAL A 399 9.89 8.47 -2.37
C VAL A 399 10.62 9.79 -2.15
N THR A 400 10.16 10.62 -1.20
CA THR A 400 10.81 11.88 -0.86
C THR A 400 12.24 11.66 -0.36
N HIS A 401 12.45 10.62 0.44
CA HIS A 401 13.78 10.24 0.94
C HIS A 401 14.69 9.63 -0.13
N ALA A 402 14.15 8.83 -1.05
CA ALA A 402 14.90 8.21 -2.13
C ALA A 402 15.38 9.25 -3.15
N VAL A 403 14.51 10.19 -3.55
CA VAL A 403 14.85 11.28 -4.46
C VAL A 403 15.88 12.23 -3.82
N GLY A 404 15.72 12.56 -2.53
CA GLY A 404 16.71 13.37 -1.79
C GLY A 404 18.06 12.68 -1.56
N GLY A 405 18.13 11.35 -1.71
CA GLY A 405 19.32 10.54 -1.48
C GLY A 405 20.29 10.42 -2.67
N GLY A 406 19.91 10.95 -3.84
CA GLY A 406 20.72 10.93 -5.07
C GLY A 406 20.57 9.66 -5.93
N PRO A 407 21.11 9.69 -7.17
CA PRO A 407 20.87 8.66 -8.19
C PRO A 407 21.35 7.26 -7.79
N GLY A 408 22.47 7.15 -7.06
CA GLY A 408 22.99 5.86 -6.60
C GLY A 408 22.01 5.10 -5.69
N ARG A 409 21.29 5.81 -4.81
CA ARG A 409 20.26 5.21 -3.95
C ARG A 409 19.01 4.83 -4.74
N LEU A 410 18.62 5.62 -5.74
CA LEU A 410 17.52 5.28 -6.64
C LEU A 410 17.79 3.98 -7.40
N PHE A 411 19.00 3.79 -7.93
CA PHE A 411 19.36 2.55 -8.63
C PHE A 411 19.42 1.34 -7.70
N SER A 412 19.93 1.50 -6.47
CA SER A 412 19.92 0.39 -5.49
C SER A 412 18.49 0.00 -5.11
N ASP A 413 17.60 0.98 -4.94
CA ASP A 413 16.20 0.74 -4.60
C ASP A 413 15.45 0.04 -5.75
N LEU A 414 15.70 0.44 -7.00
CA LEU A 414 15.16 -0.23 -8.18
C LEU A 414 15.66 -1.68 -8.29
N GLY A 415 16.96 -1.91 -8.14
CA GLY A 415 17.53 -3.25 -8.15
C GLY A 415 16.95 -4.15 -7.06
N HIS A 416 16.76 -3.60 -5.86
CA HIS A 416 16.13 -4.29 -4.74
C HIS A 416 14.67 -4.69 -5.03
N ARG A 417 13.89 -3.79 -5.63
CA ARG A 417 12.49 -4.05 -6.04
C ARG A 417 12.39 -5.12 -7.12
N LEU A 418 13.25 -5.05 -8.15
CA LEU A 418 13.31 -6.06 -9.22
C LEU A 418 13.68 -7.45 -8.67
N HIS A 419 14.64 -7.50 -7.74
CA HIS A 419 15.01 -8.75 -7.08
C HIS A 419 13.88 -9.33 -6.24
N LEU A 420 13.15 -8.48 -5.50
CA LEU A 420 11.99 -8.89 -4.73
C LEU A 420 10.85 -9.41 -5.64
N SER A 421 10.59 -8.71 -6.74
CA SER A 421 9.62 -9.08 -7.77
C SER A 421 9.95 -10.44 -8.39
N TRP A 422 11.20 -10.65 -8.79
CA TRP A 422 11.68 -11.92 -9.32
C TRP A 422 11.51 -13.06 -8.31
N ARG A 423 11.96 -12.87 -7.06
CA ARG A 423 11.77 -13.86 -6.00
C ARG A 423 10.29 -14.16 -5.76
N GLY A 424 9.41 -13.17 -5.83
CA GLY A 424 7.97 -13.37 -5.69
C GLY A 424 7.36 -14.29 -6.76
N ILE A 425 7.89 -14.25 -8.00
CA ILE A 425 7.46 -15.09 -9.12
C ILE A 425 7.96 -16.53 -8.95
N VAL A 426 9.25 -16.72 -8.69
CA VAL A 426 9.87 -18.06 -8.70
C VAL A 426 9.67 -18.86 -7.40
N ASN A 427 9.20 -18.21 -6.33
CA ASN A 427 9.05 -18.85 -5.02
C ASN A 427 7.92 -19.91 -4.97
N LYS A 428 7.01 -19.96 -5.95
CA LYS A 428 5.94 -20.96 -6.04
C LYS A 428 5.66 -21.37 -7.48
N THR A 429 5.47 -22.66 -7.72
CA THR A 429 5.14 -23.20 -9.06
C THR A 429 3.87 -22.58 -9.64
N ASP A 430 2.78 -22.52 -8.86
CA ASP A 430 1.52 -21.88 -9.28
C ASP A 430 1.72 -20.41 -9.70
N HIS A 431 2.66 -19.69 -9.07
CA HIS A 431 2.93 -18.29 -9.43
C HIS A 431 3.62 -18.20 -10.79
N LEU A 432 4.56 -19.10 -11.06
CA LEU A 432 5.25 -19.18 -12.34
C LEU A 432 4.28 -19.52 -13.48
N GLU A 433 3.41 -20.51 -13.30
CA GLU A 433 2.43 -20.91 -14.31
C GLU A 433 1.48 -19.76 -14.68
N ILE A 434 0.88 -19.11 -13.67
CA ILE A 434 0.00 -17.95 -13.88
C ILE A 434 0.76 -16.79 -14.53
N THR A 435 2.03 -16.58 -14.16
CA THR A 435 2.90 -15.56 -14.75
C THR A 435 3.12 -15.81 -16.24
N VAL A 436 3.44 -17.05 -16.62
CA VAL A 436 3.64 -17.43 -18.03
C VAL A 436 2.35 -17.25 -18.82
N VAL A 437 1.21 -17.74 -18.33
CA VAL A 437 -0.10 -17.57 -18.99
C VAL A 437 -0.44 -16.09 -19.16
N SER A 438 -0.16 -15.26 -18.15
CA SER A 438 -0.40 -13.82 -18.19
C SER A 438 0.49 -13.12 -19.20
N LEU A 439 1.78 -13.47 -19.25
CA LEU A 439 2.73 -12.95 -20.25
C LEU A 439 2.32 -13.34 -21.67
N VAL A 440 1.97 -14.60 -21.90
CA VAL A 440 1.47 -15.08 -23.19
C VAL A 440 0.21 -14.32 -23.59
N THR A 441 -0.72 -14.11 -22.66
CA THR A 441 -1.95 -13.34 -22.91
C THR A 441 -1.61 -11.91 -23.37
N LEU A 442 -0.74 -11.21 -22.64
CA LEU A 442 -0.33 -9.84 -23.01
C LEU A 442 0.42 -9.81 -24.35
N ALA A 443 1.30 -10.78 -24.59
CA ALA A 443 2.06 -10.92 -25.84
C ALA A 443 1.16 -11.23 -27.04
N VAL A 444 0.06 -11.97 -26.85
CA VAL A 444 -0.96 -12.23 -27.87
C VAL A 444 -1.84 -11.01 -28.10
N LEU A 445 -2.26 -10.29 -27.05
CA LEU A 445 -3.11 -9.10 -27.20
C LEU A 445 -2.37 -7.94 -27.87
N ALA A 446 -1.06 -7.79 -27.63
CA ALA A 446 -0.25 -6.70 -28.17
C ALA A 446 -0.25 -6.59 -29.72
N PRO A 447 -0.10 -7.66 -30.52
CA PRO A 447 -0.12 -7.56 -31.99
C PRO A 447 -1.53 -7.49 -32.60
N LEU A 448 -2.60 -7.83 -31.86
CA LEU A 448 -3.94 -7.97 -32.45
C LEU A 448 -4.51 -6.62 -32.93
N ARG A 449 -4.83 -6.54 -34.23
CA ARG A 449 -5.37 -5.35 -34.91
C ARG A 449 -6.90 -5.41 -35.09
N PRO A 450 -7.61 -4.27 -35.13
CA PRO A 450 -7.20 -2.91 -34.73
C PRO A 450 -6.84 -2.77 -33.23
N ARG A 451 -5.79 -2.00 -32.91
CA ARG A 451 -5.39 -1.69 -31.53
C ARG A 451 -6.10 -0.41 -31.06
N SER A 452 -6.61 -0.42 -29.83
CA SER A 452 -7.13 0.78 -29.16
C SER A 452 -6.01 1.53 -28.46
N ARG A 453 -6.14 2.85 -28.37
CA ARG A 453 -5.13 3.70 -27.71
C ARG A 453 -5.03 3.38 -26.21
N THR A 454 -6.16 3.02 -25.61
CA THR A 454 -6.29 2.60 -24.21
C THR A 454 -5.49 1.33 -23.93
N LEU A 455 -5.59 0.32 -24.81
CA LEU A 455 -4.81 -0.91 -24.66
C LEU A 455 -3.30 -0.63 -24.80
N ASP A 456 -2.91 0.21 -25.75
CA ASP A 456 -1.50 0.57 -25.96
C ASP A 456 -0.93 1.32 -24.75
N ALA A 457 -1.66 2.29 -24.22
CA ALA A 457 -1.34 2.99 -22.99
C ALA A 457 -1.23 2.04 -21.79
N LEU A 458 -2.15 1.09 -21.67
CA LEU A 458 -2.12 0.07 -20.62
C LEU A 458 -0.87 -0.82 -20.73
N LEU A 459 -0.54 -1.31 -21.92
CA LEU A 459 0.63 -2.16 -22.12
C LEU A 459 1.94 -1.44 -21.78
N VAL A 460 2.07 -0.16 -22.16
CA VAL A 460 3.22 0.66 -21.77
C VAL A 460 3.26 0.85 -20.26
N ALA A 461 2.14 1.19 -19.63
CA ALA A 461 2.06 1.36 -18.19
C ALA A 461 2.39 0.06 -17.43
N LEU A 462 1.94 -1.10 -17.91
CA LEU A 462 2.30 -2.41 -17.34
C LEU A 462 3.79 -2.72 -17.48
N ALA A 463 4.40 -2.41 -18.63
CA ALA A 463 5.84 -2.56 -18.82
C ALA A 463 6.64 -1.68 -17.85
N VAL A 464 6.20 -0.44 -17.64
CA VAL A 464 6.77 0.46 -16.63
C VAL A 464 6.56 -0.10 -15.22
N SER A 465 5.37 -0.62 -14.91
CA SER A 465 5.03 -1.19 -13.61
C SER A 465 5.97 -2.35 -13.25
N LEU A 466 6.25 -3.25 -14.20
CA LEU A 466 7.21 -4.34 -14.00
C LEU A 466 8.64 -3.85 -13.71
N ALA A 467 9.00 -2.66 -14.18
CA ALA A 467 10.32 -2.08 -13.96
C ALA A 467 10.45 -1.34 -12.62
N VAL A 468 9.36 -0.75 -12.11
CA VAL A 468 9.40 0.14 -10.93
C VAL A 468 8.82 -0.48 -9.66
N ASN A 469 7.96 -1.49 -9.78
CA ASN A 469 7.26 -2.11 -8.66
C ASN A 469 7.85 -3.48 -8.27
N ASP A 470 7.56 -3.90 -7.04
CA ASP A 470 8.12 -5.09 -6.39
C ASP A 470 7.19 -6.32 -6.40
N SER A 471 6.01 -6.21 -7.05
CA SER A 471 5.02 -7.30 -7.15
C SER A 471 4.78 -7.76 -8.60
N GLY A 472 5.83 -8.21 -9.30
CA GLY A 472 5.72 -8.64 -10.71
C GLY A 472 4.63 -9.69 -10.95
N PHE A 473 4.44 -10.63 -10.02
CA PHE A 473 3.36 -11.61 -10.08
C PHE A 473 1.96 -10.97 -10.14
N ASP A 474 1.67 -10.02 -9.24
CA ASP A 474 0.37 -9.34 -9.20
C ASP A 474 0.17 -8.48 -10.46
N ILE A 475 1.22 -7.78 -10.89
CA ILE A 475 1.19 -6.91 -12.07
C ILE A 475 0.88 -7.73 -13.33
N LEU A 476 1.52 -8.88 -13.53
CA LEU A 476 1.26 -9.73 -14.69
C LEU A 476 -0.14 -10.33 -14.64
N ARG A 477 -0.50 -10.94 -13.51
CA ARG A 477 -1.79 -11.60 -13.33
C ARG A 477 -2.96 -10.65 -13.52
N PHE A 478 -2.94 -9.51 -12.84
CA PHE A 478 -4.03 -8.54 -12.93
C PHE A 478 -3.93 -7.68 -14.18
N GLY A 479 -2.72 -7.40 -14.68
CA GLY A 479 -2.51 -6.69 -15.93
C GLY A 479 -3.10 -7.44 -17.11
N ALA A 480 -2.91 -8.76 -17.20
CA ALA A 480 -3.54 -9.60 -18.21
C ALA A 480 -5.08 -9.59 -18.10
N LEU A 481 -5.63 -9.72 -16.88
CA LEU A 481 -7.07 -9.66 -16.64
C LEU A 481 -7.68 -8.33 -17.10
N VAL A 482 -7.04 -7.21 -16.75
CA VAL A 482 -7.47 -5.86 -17.10
C VAL A 482 -7.31 -5.63 -18.61
N ALA A 483 -6.23 -6.12 -19.23
CA ALA A 483 -6.02 -6.05 -20.67
C ALA A 483 -7.12 -6.78 -21.45
N ILE A 484 -7.59 -7.94 -20.96
CA ILE A 484 -8.73 -8.67 -21.55
C ILE A 484 -10.01 -7.81 -21.50
N ALA A 485 -10.29 -7.19 -20.35
CA ALA A 485 -11.47 -6.34 -20.19
C ALA A 485 -11.42 -5.12 -21.13
N VAL A 486 -10.28 -4.43 -21.18
CA VAL A 486 -10.05 -3.27 -22.06
C VAL A 486 -10.13 -3.68 -23.54
N TYR A 487 -9.48 -4.77 -23.92
CA TYR A 487 -9.52 -5.30 -25.28
C TYR A 487 -10.96 -5.62 -25.70
N THR A 488 -11.69 -6.37 -24.87
CA THR A 488 -13.08 -6.77 -25.14
C THR A 488 -14.00 -5.56 -25.27
N TRP A 489 -13.88 -4.60 -24.35
CA TRP A 489 -14.62 -3.34 -24.42
C TRP A 489 -14.33 -2.58 -25.73
N SER A 490 -13.07 -2.38 -26.08
CA SER A 490 -12.70 -1.60 -27.28
C SER A 490 -13.12 -2.26 -28.60
N ARG A 491 -13.24 -3.60 -28.63
CA ARG A 491 -13.61 -4.34 -29.84
C ARG A 491 -15.11 -4.39 -30.06
N ILE A 492 -15.86 -4.67 -29.00
CA ILE A 492 -17.28 -5.01 -29.10
C ILE A 492 -18.16 -3.79 -28.84
N SER A 493 -17.72 -2.85 -27.99
CA SER A 493 -18.53 -1.67 -27.71
C SER A 493 -18.49 -0.68 -28.88
N PRO A 494 -19.62 -0.04 -29.24
CA PRO A 494 -19.65 1.09 -30.16
C PRO A 494 -19.16 2.39 -29.49
N VAL A 495 -19.15 2.43 -28.15
CA VAL A 495 -18.50 3.46 -27.34
C VAL A 495 -17.01 3.16 -27.35
N ARG A 496 -16.30 3.66 -28.37
CA ARG A 496 -14.87 3.41 -28.61
C ARG A 496 -14.01 4.63 -28.29
N ASP A 497 -12.71 4.38 -28.12
CA ASP A 497 -11.64 5.40 -28.00
C ASP A 497 -11.07 5.90 -29.33
#